data_AF-A0A9D2DCF9-F1
#
_entry.id   AF-A0A9D2DCF9-F1
#
_cell.length_a   1.000
_cell.length_b   1.000
_cell.length_c   1.000
_cell.angle_alpha   90.00
_cell.angle_beta   90.00
_cell.angle_gamma   90.00
#
_symmetry.space_group_name_H-M   'P 1'
#
loop_
_entity.id
_entity.type
_entity.pdbx_description
1 polymer ?
#
loop_
_entity_poly.entity_id
_entity_poly.type
_entity_poly.pdbx_seq_one_letter_code
_entity_poly.pdbx_strand_id
1 'polypeptide(L)'
;MFDTIHLTNMLRSEVEGIPETGLPLDAFPDKIQEIILNLARYENFNVEYTASIILSAVATAIGNSCHIRIKGEWKTCPSLYMMLVGRPGLGKTPPLGFI
;
A
#
# COMPACT_ATOMS: atom_id res chain seq x y z
N MET A 1 22.67 -10.30 -5.02
CA MET A 1 22.06 -10.51 -6.35
C MET A 1 20.68 -9.91 -6.26
N PHE A 2 20.35 -8.92 -7.09
CA PHE A 2 19.01 -8.33 -7.07
C PHE A 2 18.01 -9.37 -7.58
N ASP A 3 16.89 -9.52 -6.88
CA ASP A 3 15.83 -10.44 -7.24
C ASP A 3 15.03 -9.88 -8.44
N THR A 4 14.55 -10.77 -9.32
CA THR A 4 13.89 -10.37 -10.58
C THR A 4 12.62 -9.55 -10.31
N ILE A 5 11.88 -9.90 -9.25
CA ILE A 5 10.65 -9.20 -8.83
C ILE A 5 10.97 -7.76 -8.45
N HIS A 6 12.03 -7.54 -7.67
CA HIS A 6 12.45 -6.22 -7.22
C HIS A 6 12.79 -5.30 -8.42
N LEU A 7 13.60 -5.79 -9.36
CA LEU A 7 13.93 -5.03 -10.58
C LEU A 7 12.70 -4.73 -11.43
N THR A 8 11.78 -5.70 -11.54
CA THR A 8 10.54 -5.55 -12.30
C THR A 8 9.64 -4.49 -11.68
N ASN A 9 9.49 -4.50 -10.35
CA ASN A 9 8.68 -3.52 -9.63
C ASN A 9 9.26 -2.11 -9.74
N MET A 10 10.59 -1.96 -9.62
CA MET A 10 11.24 -0.65 -9.81
C MET A 10 10.99 -0.08 -11.21
N LEU A 11 11.18 -0.88 -12.26
CA LEU A 11 10.93 -0.44 -13.63
C LEU A 11 9.46 -0.06 -13.85
N ARG A 12 8.53 -0.85 -13.33
CA ARG A 12 7.10 -0.56 -13.42
C ARG A 12 6.74 0.72 -12.67
N SER A 13 7.28 0.91 -11.47
CA SER A 13 7.07 2.12 -10.66
C SER A 13 7.52 3.38 -11.39
N GLU A 14 8.67 3.32 -12.09
CA GLU A 14 9.16 4.43 -12.90
C GLU A 14 8.27 4.72 -14.12
N VAL A 15 7.84 3.69 -14.84
CA VAL A 15 6.96 3.85 -16.02
C VAL A 15 5.60 4.46 -15.63
N GLU A 16 5.08 4.12 -14.46
CA GLU A 16 3.81 4.65 -13.93
C GLU A 16 3.96 6.03 -13.26
N GLY A 17 5.19 6.58 -13.17
CA GLY A 17 5.44 7.89 -12.56
C GLY A 17 5.17 7.95 -11.04
N ILE A 18 5.17 6.80 -10.35
CA ILE A 18 4.92 6.74 -8.89
C ILE A 18 5.88 7.63 -8.07
N PRO A 19 7.19 7.72 -8.39
CA PRO A 19 8.10 8.59 -7.64
C PRO A 19 7.68 10.06 -7.63
N GLU A 20 6.99 10.52 -8.68
CA GLU A 20 6.51 11.90 -8.79
C GLU A 20 5.30 12.17 -7.88
N THR A 21 4.56 11.13 -7.48
CA THR A 21 3.40 11.28 -6.59
C THR A 21 3.81 11.40 -5.12
N GLY A 22 5.05 11.03 -4.79
CA GLY A 22 5.57 11.02 -3.41
C GLY A 22 5.10 9.82 -2.58
N LEU A 23 4.43 8.84 -3.19
CA LEU A 23 4.07 7.58 -2.53
C LEU A 23 5.33 6.72 -2.30
N PRO A 24 5.65 6.33 -1.05
CA PRO A 24 6.81 5.48 -0.75
C PRO A 24 6.49 4.01 -1.04
N LEU A 25 6.38 3.63 -2.32
CA LEU A 25 6.07 2.26 -2.72
C LEU A 25 7.16 1.26 -2.30
N ASP A 26 8.41 1.73 -2.21
CA ASP A 26 9.58 0.98 -1.75
C ASP A 26 9.51 0.55 -0.28
N ALA A 27 8.67 1.20 0.54
CA ALA A 27 8.43 0.81 1.92
C ALA A 27 7.66 -0.51 2.05
N PHE A 28 6.99 -0.96 0.99
CA PHE A 28 6.27 -2.23 0.96
C PHE A 28 7.19 -3.38 0.57
N PRO A 29 6.98 -4.61 1.07
CA PRO A 29 7.68 -5.79 0.56
C PRO A 29 7.44 -6.00 -0.94
N ASP A 30 8.41 -6.54 -1.67
CA ASP A 30 8.34 -6.70 -3.14
C ASP A 30 7.07 -7.39 -3.63
N LYS A 31 6.61 -8.43 -2.93
CA LYS A 31 5.35 -9.14 -3.29
C LYS A 31 4.11 -8.26 -3.16
N ILE A 32 4.10 -7.35 -2.18
CA ILE A 32 3.00 -6.41 -1.98
C ILE A 32 3.04 -5.31 -3.04
N GLN A 33 4.23 -4.79 -3.36
CA GLN A 33 4.41 -3.87 -4.47
C GLN A 33 3.91 -4.47 -5.78
N GLU A 34 4.24 -5.73 -6.05
CA GLU A 34 3.78 -6.45 -7.25
C GLU A 34 2.26 -6.51 -7.32
N ILE A 35 1.57 -6.83 -6.22
CA ILE A 35 0.10 -6.83 -6.15
C ILE A 35 -0.47 -5.44 -6.44
N ILE A 36 0.07 -4.39 -5.80
CA ILE A 36 -0.37 -3.00 -6.01
C ILE A 36 -0.25 -2.61 -7.49
N LEU A 37 0.92 -2.87 -8.08
CA LEU A 37 1.20 -2.55 -9.48
C LEU A 37 0.37 -3.40 -10.45
N ASN A 38 0.02 -4.64 -10.07
CA ASN A 38 -0.86 -5.50 -10.88
C ASN A 38 -2.30 -4.97 -10.86
N LEU A 39 -2.82 -4.59 -9.69
CA LEU A 39 -4.17 -3.99 -9.60
C LEU A 39 -4.26 -2.67 -10.36
N ALA A 40 -3.21 -1.86 -10.31
CA ALA A 40 -3.16 -0.65 -11.13
C ALA A 40 -3.20 -0.94 -12.63
N ARG A 41 -2.44 -1.95 -13.08
CA ARG A 41 -2.34 -2.28 -14.50
C ARG A 41 -3.57 -3.00 -15.06
N TYR A 42 -4.13 -3.95 -14.32
CA TYR A 42 -5.17 -4.84 -14.82
C TYR A 42 -6.58 -4.39 -14.43
N GLU A 43 -6.75 -3.85 -13.23
CA GLU A 43 -8.05 -3.37 -12.73
C GLU A 43 -8.20 -1.85 -12.84
N ASN A 44 -7.15 -1.15 -13.30
CA ASN A 44 -7.10 0.31 -13.41
C ASN A 44 -7.35 1.01 -12.07
N PHE A 45 -6.93 0.38 -10.97
CA PHE A 45 -7.05 0.96 -9.64
C PHE A 45 -5.97 2.02 -9.43
N ASN A 46 -6.32 3.10 -8.72
CA ASN A 46 -5.32 4.08 -8.33
C ASN A 46 -4.34 3.45 -7.34
N VAL A 47 -3.03 3.63 -7.60
CA VAL A 47 -1.94 3.02 -6.83
C VAL A 47 -1.94 3.51 -5.38
N GLU A 48 -2.18 4.79 -5.14
CA GLU A 48 -2.22 5.38 -3.80
C GLU A 48 -3.41 4.85 -2.98
N TYR A 49 -4.58 4.73 -3.61
CA TYR A 49 -5.76 4.13 -2.97
C TYR A 49 -5.51 2.65 -2.65
N THR A 50 -4.87 1.92 -3.55
CA THR A 50 -4.57 0.49 -3.37
C THR A 50 -3.53 0.26 -2.26
N ALA A 51 -2.45 1.05 -2.26
CA ALA A 51 -1.45 1.01 -1.20
C ALA A 51 -2.06 1.35 0.16
N SER A 52 -2.96 2.35 0.21
CA SER A 52 -3.67 2.75 1.42
C SER A 52 -4.52 1.60 1.97
N ILE A 53 -5.40 1.00 1.16
CA ILE A 53 -6.26 -0.09 1.67
C ILE A 53 -5.46 -1.31 2.16
N ILE A 54 -4.35 -1.65 1.49
CA ILE A 54 -3.49 -2.77 1.89
C ILE A 54 -2.86 -2.48 3.25
N LEU A 55 -2.41 -1.25 3.47
CA LEU A 55 -1.90 -0.83 4.77
C LEU A 55 -2.98 -0.93 5.87
N SER A 56 -4.26 -0.65 5.55
CA SER A 56 -5.39 -0.86 6.47
C SER A 56 -5.59 -2.34 6.81
N ALA A 57 -5.53 -3.20 5.80
CA ALA A 57 -5.69 -4.64 5.96
C ALA A 57 -4.57 -5.22 6.81
N VAL A 58 -3.32 -4.81 6.54
CA VAL A 58 -2.15 -5.25 7.31
C VAL A 58 -2.25 -4.81 8.77
N ALA A 59 -2.64 -3.56 9.04
CA ALA A 59 -2.88 -3.09 10.40
C ALA A 59 -3.93 -3.94 11.13
N THR A 60 -5.02 -4.31 10.43
CA THR A 60 -6.09 -5.16 10.96
C THR A 60 -5.60 -6.59 11.21
N ALA A 61 -4.85 -7.16 10.27
CA ALA A 61 -4.31 -8.52 10.34
C ALA A 61 -3.29 -8.66 11.48
N ILE A 62 -2.45 -7.63 11.70
CA ILE A 62 -1.55 -7.60 12.86
C ILE A 62 -2.35 -7.51 14.16
N GLY A 63 -3.34 -6.61 14.20
CA GLY A 63 -4.22 -6.42 15.34
C GLY A 63 -3.44 -6.17 16.64
N ASN A 64 -3.76 -6.93 17.69
CA ASN A 64 -3.11 -6.84 19.00
C ASN A 64 -1.89 -7.79 19.13
N SER A 65 -1.50 -8.47 18.07
CA SER A 65 -0.39 -9.44 18.12
C SER A 65 0.98 -8.78 18.22
N CYS A 66 1.07 -7.49 17.84
CA CYS A 66 2.28 -6.70 17.92
C CYS A 66 1.98 -5.34 18.58
N HIS A 67 2.94 -4.83 19.33
CA HIS A 67 2.85 -3.51 19.95
C HIS A 67 4.08 -2.68 19.63
N ILE A 68 3.85 -1.45 19.15
CA ILE A 68 4.89 -0.46 18.89
C ILE A 68 5.15 0.29 20.19
N ARG A 69 6.42 0.34 20.62
CA ARG A 69 6.86 1.16 21.75
C ARG A 69 7.23 2.55 21.24
N ILE A 70 6.46 3.56 21.61
CA ILE A 70 6.69 4.95 21.18
C ILE A 70 7.73 5.61 22.10
N LYS A 71 7.49 5.60 23.42
CA LYS A 71 8.38 6.22 24.41
C LYS A 71 8.22 5.57 25.78
N GLY A 72 9.34 5.18 26.39
CA GLY A 72 9.32 4.48 27.69
C GLY A 72 8.45 3.23 27.65
N GLU A 73 7.45 3.17 28.55
CA GLU A 73 6.48 2.08 28.61
C GLU A 73 5.17 2.34 27.83
N TRP A 74 5.08 3.45 27.08
CA TRP A 74 3.95 3.65 26.17
C TRP A 74 4.07 2.70 24.96
N LYS A 75 3.22 1.68 24.99
CA LYS A 75 3.04 0.70 23.91
C LYS A 75 1.65 0.87 23.31
N THR A 76 1.55 0.83 21.99
CA THR A 76 0.29 0.90 21.26
C THR A 76 0.22 -0.20 20.20
N CYS A 77 -0.98 -0.67 19.90
CA CYS A 77 -1.21 -1.52 18.74
C CYS A 77 -1.08 -0.68 17.46
N PRO A 78 -0.65 -1.27 16.34
CA PRO A 78 -0.54 -0.58 15.05
C PRO A 78 -1.91 -0.48 14.34
N SER A 79 -2.92 0.06 15.02
CA SER A 79 -4.25 0.27 14.43
C SER A 79 -4.25 1.49 13.53
N LEU A 80 -4.71 1.32 12.28
CA LEU A 80 -4.81 2.40 11.29
C LEU A 80 -6.26 2.57 10.87
N TYR A 81 -6.71 3.82 10.85
CA TYR A 81 -7.98 4.24 10.27
C TYR A 81 -7.67 5.06 9.02
N MET A 82 -8.28 4.72 7.89
CA MET A 82 -8.07 5.41 6.63
C MET A 82 -9.37 5.82 5.96
N MET A 83 -9.29 6.94 5.23
CA MET A 83 -10.39 7.49 4.44
C MET A 83 -9.86 7.83 3.05
N LEU A 84 -10.51 7.31 2.02
CA LEU A 84 -10.17 7.61 0.62
C LEU A 84 -11.00 8.81 0.15
N VAL A 85 -10.34 9.91 -0.19
CA VAL A 85 -10.99 11.15 -0.65
C VAL A 85 -10.53 11.48 -2.06
N GLY A 86 -11.49 11.86 -2.92
CA GLY A 86 -11.22 12.25 -4.30
C GLY A 86 -12.49 12.50 -5.09
N ARG A 87 -12.38 13.04 -6.29
CA ARG A 87 -13.52 13.36 -7.18
C ARG A 87 -14.38 12.12 -7.50
N PRO A 88 -15.69 12.27 -7.75
CA PRO A 88 -16.54 11.17 -8.22
C PRO A 88 -15.92 10.47 -9.44
N GLY A 89 -16.03 9.14 -9.51
CA GLY A 89 -15.50 8.34 -10.62
C GLY A 89 -14.01 7.94 -10.55
N LEU A 90 -13.23 8.45 -9.59
CA LEU A 90 -11.80 8.10 -9.45
C LEU A 90 -11.50 6.71 -8.86
N GLY A 91 -12.45 5.77 -8.90
CA GLY A 91 -12.19 4.39 -8.46
C GLY A 91 -11.78 4.23 -6.98
N LYS A 92 -12.42 4.95 -6.05
CA LYS A 92 -12.20 4.79 -4.59
C LYS A 92 -12.79 3.49 -4.02
N THR A 93 -13.99 3.15 -4.50
CA THR A 93 -14.78 2.02 -3.99
C THR A 93 -14.24 0.65 -4.42
N PRO A 94 -13.79 0.45 -5.68
CA PRO A 94 -13.31 -0.87 -6.11
C PRO A 94 -12.15 -1.43 -5.27
N PRO A 95 -11.12 -0.63 -4.89
CA PRO A 95 -10.09 -1.09 -3.97
C PRO A 95 -10.68 -1.52 -2.61
N LEU A 96 -11.63 -0.77 -2.03
CA LEU A 96 -12.22 -1.13 -0.72
C LEU A 96 -12.95 -2.48 -0.72
N GLY A 97 -13.49 -2.91 -1.86
CA GLY A 97 -14.14 -4.23 -1.99
C GLY A 97 -13.19 -5.38 -2.33
N PHE A 98 -11.91 -5.09 -2.59
CA PHE A 98 -10.91 -6.10 -2.93
C PHE A 98 -10.37 -6.84 -1.69
N ILE A 99 -10.37 -6.18 -0.53
CA ILE A 99 -9.93 -6.70 0.77
C ILE A 99 -11.16 -7.13 1.57
#